data_AF-A0A7S4DL25-F1
#
_entry.id   AF-A0A7S4DL25-F1
#
_cell.length_a   1.000
_cell.length_b   1.000
_cell.length_c   1.000
_cell.angle_alpha   90.00
_cell.angle_beta   90.00
_cell.angle_gamma   90.00
#
_symmetry.space_group_name_H-M   'P 1'
#
loop_
_entity.id
_entity.type
_entity.pdbx_description
1 polymer ?
#
loop_
_entity_poly.entity_id
_entity_poly.type
_entity_poly.pdbx_seq_one_letter_code
_entity_poly.pdbx_strand_id
1 'polypeptide(L)'
;GCVCAFVWVCVRVCVCVGGWRCASQLLGSELSEAPAHVTEIVCSLCTALFAFLLTFFMLFHLYLISINKTTLEYMGRSPSTYHKGSILANFEDVFGPLSWRWLVPIPSTGVPSGWRYRSIYPSICLSLSLLFIRYV
;
A
#
# COMPACT_ATOMS: atom_id res chain seq x y z
N GLY A 1 12.95 -6.25 1.30
CA GLY A 1 13.74 -5.68 2.42
C GLY A 1 13.17 -4.36 2.88
N CYS A 2 13.32 -3.29 2.09
CA CYS A 2 13.06 -1.91 2.53
C CYS A 2 11.61 -1.59 2.91
N VAL A 3 10.63 -2.18 2.24
CA VAL A 3 9.22 -1.86 2.50
C VAL A 3 8.72 -2.46 3.82
N CYS A 4 9.11 -3.69 4.15
CA CYS A 4 8.83 -4.27 5.46
C CYS A 4 9.50 -3.47 6.58
N ALA A 5 10.71 -2.94 6.35
CA ALA A 5 11.40 -2.08 7.31
C ALA A 5 10.65 -0.74 7.51
N PHE A 6 10.13 -0.14 6.43
CA PHE A 6 9.34 1.09 6.52
C PHE A 6 8.04 0.90 7.31
N VAL A 7 7.29 -0.18 7.04
CA VAL A 7 6.09 -0.53 7.81
C VAL A 7 6.43 -0.71 9.29
N TRP A 8 7.54 -1.41 9.59
CA TRP A 8 8.03 -1.58 10.96
C TRP A 8 8.38 -0.25 11.64
N VAL A 9 9.01 0.67 10.91
CA VAL A 9 9.35 2.01 11.41
C VAL A 9 8.08 2.82 11.67
N CYS A 10 7.10 2.79 10.78
CA CYS A 10 5.82 3.48 10.98
C CYS A 10 5.08 2.94 12.21
N VAL A 11 5.05 1.62 12.42
CA VAL A 11 4.46 1.02 13.64
C VAL A 11 5.24 1.46 14.88
N ARG A 12 6.58 1.42 14.88
CA ARG A 12 7.38 1.92 16.02
C ARG A 12 7.10 3.39 16.31
N VAL A 13 7.05 4.24 15.28
CA VAL A 13 6.80 5.68 15.45
C VAL A 13 5.40 5.91 16.01
N CYS A 14 4.38 5.22 15.51
CA CYS A 14 3.02 5.34 16.06
C CYS A 14 2.95 4.88 17.53
N VAL A 15 3.62 3.78 17.88
CA VAL A 15 3.68 3.28 19.26
C VAL A 15 4.47 4.24 20.17
N CYS A 16 5.62 4.74 19.71
CA CYS A 16 6.46 5.65 20.47
C CYS A 16 5.82 7.03 20.65
N VAL A 17 5.14 7.57 19.63
CA VAL A 17 4.45 8.86 19.71
C VAL A 17 3.17 8.75 20.54
N GLY A 18 2.41 7.66 20.39
CA GLY A 18 1.25 7.37 21.24
C GLY A 18 1.66 7.22 22.71
N GLY A 19 2.73 6.47 22.97
CA GLY A 19 3.31 6.30 24.30
C GLY A 19 3.86 7.60 24.89
N TRP A 20 4.58 8.40 24.10
CA TRP A 20 5.11 9.70 24.53
C TRP A 20 4.00 10.71 24.87
N ARG A 21 2.93 10.77 24.06
CA ARG A 21 1.80 11.66 24.35
C ARG A 21 1.05 11.25 25.62
N CYS A 22 0.86 9.95 25.86
CA CYS A 22 0.30 9.47 27.13
C CYS A 22 1.22 9.82 28.31
N ALA A 23 2.52 9.57 28.19
CA ALA A 23 3.50 9.91 29.24
C ALA A 23 3.54 11.43 29.53
N SER A 24 3.38 12.27 28.52
CA SER A 24 3.32 13.72 28.69
C SER A 24 2.02 14.21 29.36
N GLN A 25 0.93 13.44 29.25
CA GLN A 25 -0.34 13.74 29.94
C GLN A 25 -0.27 13.34 31.42
N LEU A 26 0.40 12.23 31.76
CA LEU A 26 0.70 11.83 33.14
C LEU A 26 1.56 12.86 33.89
N LEU A 27 2.50 13.52 33.20
CA LEU A 27 3.30 14.59 33.79
C LEU A 27 2.51 15.90 34.02
N GLY A 28 1.28 16.01 33.48
CA GLY A 28 0.49 17.25 33.49
C GLY A 28 -0.87 17.18 34.17
N SER A 29 -1.35 16.00 34.58
CA SER A 29 -2.73 15.84 35.09
C SER A 29 -2.81 15.88 36.63
N GLU A 30 -3.04 17.08 37.18
CA GLU A 30 -3.59 17.28 38.53
C GLU A 30 -5.13 17.41 38.54
N LEU A 31 -5.83 17.44 37.41
CA LEU A 31 -7.29 17.69 37.39
C LEU A 31 -7.99 16.94 36.24
N SER A 32 -8.71 15.85 36.53
CA SER A 32 -9.98 15.44 35.89
C SER A 32 -10.37 14.01 36.32
N GLU A 33 -11.55 13.86 36.94
CA GLU A 33 -12.08 12.65 37.58
C GLU A 33 -12.55 11.53 36.62
N ALA A 34 -11.84 11.31 35.51
CA ALA A 34 -11.86 10.02 34.84
C ALA A 34 -10.60 9.27 35.26
N PRO A 35 -10.65 7.96 35.54
CA PRO A 35 -9.45 7.20 35.79
C PRO A 35 -8.56 7.26 34.55
N ALA A 36 -7.54 8.14 34.54
CA ALA A 36 -6.65 8.38 33.40
C ALA A 36 -6.07 7.07 32.82
N HIS A 37 -5.90 6.07 33.69
CA HIS A 37 -5.49 4.72 33.33
C HIS A 37 -6.43 4.01 32.34
N VAL A 38 -7.76 4.19 32.44
CA VAL A 38 -8.71 3.54 31.51
C VAL A 38 -8.59 4.14 30.11
N THR A 39 -8.45 5.47 30.01
CA THR A 39 -8.28 6.15 28.72
C THR A 39 -6.99 5.72 28.02
N GLU A 40 -5.89 5.59 28.76
CA GLU A 40 -4.61 5.10 28.22
C GLU A 40 -4.70 3.67 27.70
N ILE A 41 -5.34 2.77 28.45
CA ILE A 41 -5.55 1.38 28.05
C ILE A 41 -6.39 1.33 26.76
N VAL A 42 -7.46 2.12 26.68
CA VAL A 42 -8.32 2.16 25.48
C VAL A 42 -7.56 2.73 24.27
N CYS A 43 -6.84 3.85 24.42
CA CYS A 43 -6.08 4.46 23.34
C CYS A 43 -4.95 3.54 22.83
N SER A 44 -4.22 2.89 23.72
CA SER A 44 -3.16 1.94 23.36
C SER A 44 -3.73 0.70 22.65
N LEU A 45 -4.83 0.15 23.15
CA LEU A 45 -5.53 -0.97 22.52
C LEU A 45 -6.04 -0.61 21.12
N CYS A 46 -6.73 0.52 20.97
CA CYS A 46 -7.21 1.00 19.67
C CYS A 46 -6.05 1.20 18.69
N THR A 47 -4.94 1.80 19.14
CA THR A 47 -3.74 2.00 18.32
C THR A 47 -3.13 0.67 17.88
N ALA A 48 -3.01 -0.30 18.79
CA ALA A 48 -2.46 -1.61 18.48
C ALA A 48 -3.35 -2.39 17.49
N LEU A 49 -4.67 -2.39 17.70
CA LEU A 49 -5.63 -3.03 16.79
C LEU A 49 -5.58 -2.39 15.40
N PHE A 50 -5.53 -1.07 15.33
CA PHE A 50 -5.45 -0.36 14.06
C PHE A 50 -4.13 -0.62 13.32
N ALA A 51 -3.00 -0.61 14.04
CA ALA A 51 -1.70 -0.96 13.47
C ALA A 51 -1.66 -2.40 12.94
N PHE A 52 -2.27 -3.33 13.67
CA PHE A 52 -2.41 -4.73 13.24
C PHE A 52 -3.21 -4.83 11.94
N LEU A 53 -4.40 -4.20 11.87
CA LEU A 53 -5.24 -4.20 10.67
C LEU A 53 -4.54 -3.57 9.46
N LEU A 54 -3.90 -2.42 9.65
CA LEU A 54 -3.15 -1.73 8.58
C LEU A 54 -1.96 -2.56 8.08
N THR A 55 -1.36 -3.39 8.93
CA THR A 55 -0.26 -4.26 8.51
C THR A 55 -0.72 -5.28 7.47
N PHE A 56 -1.84 -5.97 7.69
CA PHE A 56 -2.39 -6.90 6.69
C PHE A 56 -2.83 -6.19 5.41
N PHE A 57 -3.51 -5.05 5.56
CA PHE A 57 -3.94 -4.22 4.44
C PHE A 57 -2.74 -3.79 3.58
N MET A 58 -1.66 -3.34 4.22
CA MET A 58 -0.43 -2.94 3.54
C MET A 58 0.24 -4.14 2.85
N LEU A 59 0.41 -5.27 3.53
CA LEU A 59 1.01 -6.47 2.94
C LEU A 59 0.24 -6.95 1.72
N PHE A 60 -1.09 -6.93 1.78
CA PHE A 60 -1.95 -7.25 0.64
C PHE A 60 -1.69 -6.32 -0.54
N HIS A 61 -1.62 -5.01 -0.33
CA HIS A 61 -1.35 -4.06 -1.41
C HIS A 61 0.08 -4.15 -1.95
N LEU A 62 1.07 -4.42 -1.11
CA LEU A 62 2.43 -4.67 -1.57
C LEU A 62 2.53 -5.93 -2.43
N TYR A 63 1.77 -6.96 -2.07
CA TYR A 63 1.63 -8.15 -2.92
C TYR A 63 0.98 -7.79 -4.26
N LEU A 64 -0.10 -7.01 -4.27
CA LEU A 64 -0.76 -6.56 -5.50
C LEU A 64 0.17 -5.76 -6.42
N ILE A 65 0.96 -4.83 -5.86
CA ILE A 65 1.97 -4.07 -6.61
C ILE A 65 3.03 -5.03 -7.16
N SER A 66 3.46 -6.03 -6.39
CA SER A 66 4.48 -6.99 -6.85
C SER A 66 4.06 -7.79 -8.08
N ILE A 67 2.75 -8.00 -8.28
CA ILE A 67 2.19 -8.70 -9.44
C ILE A 67 1.59 -7.74 -10.49
N ASN A 68 1.67 -6.43 -10.27
CA ASN A 68 1.05 -5.37 -11.08
C ASN A 68 -0.45 -5.60 -11.33
N LYS A 69 -1.21 -5.76 -10.25
CA LYS A 69 -2.68 -5.87 -10.30
C LYS A 69 -3.34 -4.88 -9.35
N THR A 70 -4.51 -4.42 -9.74
CA THR A 70 -5.46 -3.75 -8.85
C THR A 70 -6.24 -4.77 -8.02
N THR A 71 -6.87 -4.30 -6.93
CA THR A 71 -7.76 -5.14 -6.12
C THR A 71 -8.90 -5.72 -6.95
N LEU A 72 -9.47 -4.94 -7.88
CA LEU A 72 -10.55 -5.38 -8.75
C LEU A 72 -10.11 -6.51 -9.68
N GLU A 73 -8.93 -6.40 -10.29
CA GLU A 73 -8.38 -7.45 -11.17
C GLU A 73 -8.06 -8.73 -10.40
N TYR A 74 -7.54 -8.60 -9.17
CA TYR A 74 -7.27 -9.76 -8.31
C TYR A 74 -8.57 -10.48 -7.93
N MET A 75 -9.59 -9.74 -7.49
CA MET A 75 -10.89 -10.30 -7.11
C MET A 75 -11.65 -10.86 -8.31
N GLY A 76 -11.56 -10.20 -9.47
CA GLY A 76 -12.11 -10.66 -10.74
C GLY A 76 -11.32 -11.83 -11.37
N ARG A 77 -10.27 -12.33 -10.71
CA ARG A 77 -9.37 -13.40 -11.20
C ARG A 77 -8.85 -13.15 -12.62
N SER A 78 -8.64 -11.87 -12.96
CA SER A 78 -8.14 -11.48 -14.27
C SER A 78 -6.71 -12.01 -14.48
N PRO A 79 -6.34 -12.38 -15.71
CA PRO A 79 -4.98 -12.80 -16.02
C PRO A 79 -3.96 -11.69 -15.72
N SER A 80 -2.69 -12.06 -15.55
CA SER A 80 -1.61 -11.13 -15.15
C SER A 80 -1.08 -10.31 -16.33
N THR A 81 -1.97 -9.59 -17.01
CA THR A 81 -1.72 -8.93 -18.29
C THR A 81 -0.68 -7.81 -18.24
N TYR A 82 -0.58 -7.12 -17.10
CA TYR A 82 0.28 -5.94 -16.91
C TYR A 82 1.57 -6.22 -16.14
N HIS A 83 1.81 -7.45 -15.71
CA HIS A 83 3.03 -7.80 -14.97
C HIS A 83 4.27 -7.50 -15.82
N LYS A 84 5.35 -6.92 -15.29
CA LYS A 84 6.55 -6.62 -16.11
C LYS A 84 7.64 -7.68 -16.05
N GLY A 85 7.40 -8.81 -15.38
CA GLY A 85 8.38 -9.89 -15.20
C GLY A 85 9.41 -9.64 -14.09
N SER A 86 9.45 -8.44 -13.51
CA SER A 86 10.27 -8.12 -12.34
C SER A 86 9.44 -7.34 -11.32
N ILE A 87 9.59 -7.69 -10.04
CA ILE A 87 8.93 -6.98 -8.94
C ILE A 87 9.33 -5.51 -8.94
N LEU A 88 10.62 -5.20 -9.14
CA LEU A 88 11.11 -3.83 -9.12
C LEU A 88 10.46 -2.98 -10.23
N ALA A 89 10.35 -3.54 -11.43
CA ALA A 89 9.72 -2.86 -12.57
C ALA A 89 8.23 -2.55 -12.34
N ASN A 90 7.53 -3.39 -11.57
CA ASN A 90 6.15 -3.13 -11.17
C ASN A 90 6.06 -2.04 -10.09
N PHE A 91 7.01 -2.00 -9.16
CA PHE A 91 7.08 -0.92 -8.16
C PHE A 91 7.41 0.43 -8.80
N GLU A 92 8.29 0.46 -9.79
CA GLU A 92 8.62 1.67 -10.56
C GLU A 92 7.41 2.24 -11.32
N ASP A 93 6.44 1.40 -11.72
CA ASP A 93 5.19 1.87 -12.32
C ASP A 93 4.27 2.60 -11.34
N VAL A 94 4.43 2.40 -10.04
CA VAL A 94 3.60 3.04 -9.03
C VAL A 94 4.34 4.22 -8.41
N PHE A 95 5.60 3.99 -8.01
CA PHE A 95 6.38 4.96 -7.26
C PHE A 95 7.42 5.72 -8.10
N GLY A 96 7.55 5.40 -9.39
CA GLY A 96 8.55 6.00 -10.27
C GLY A 96 9.96 5.43 -10.10
N PRO A 97 10.92 5.89 -10.91
CA PRO A 97 12.27 5.30 -10.99
C PRO A 97 13.18 5.64 -9.80
N LEU A 98 12.85 6.68 -9.03
CA LEU A 98 13.69 7.17 -7.93
C LEU A 98 13.27 6.54 -6.60
N SER A 99 13.94 5.47 -6.18
CA SER A 99 13.56 4.69 -4.98
C SER A 99 13.52 5.46 -3.67
N TRP A 100 14.33 6.51 -3.51
CA TRP A 100 14.32 7.34 -2.30
C TRP A 100 13.02 8.16 -2.17
N ARG A 101 12.35 8.46 -3.29
CA ARG A 101 11.08 9.21 -3.30
C ARG A 101 9.89 8.34 -2.91
N TRP A 102 10.04 7.02 -2.90
CA TRP A 102 8.96 6.08 -2.61
C TRP A 102 8.38 6.25 -1.20
N LEU A 103 9.17 6.82 -0.28
CA LEU A 103 8.78 7.05 1.11
C LEU A 103 8.18 8.44 1.35
N VAL A 104 8.09 9.29 0.31
CA VAL A 104 7.66 10.67 0.44
C VAL A 104 6.39 10.88 -0.39
N PRO A 105 5.35 11.55 0.13
CA PRO A 105 4.09 11.76 -0.59
C PRO A 105 4.22 12.87 -1.64
N ILE A 106 5.07 12.66 -2.65
CA ILE A 106 5.27 13.59 -3.75
C ILE A 106 4.90 12.87 -5.05
N PRO A 107 4.18 13.51 -5.97
CA PRO A 107 3.89 12.93 -7.28
C PRO A 107 5.16 12.44 -7.98
N SER A 108 5.12 11.18 -8.38
CA SER A 108 6.20 10.52 -9.11
C SER A 108 6.24 11.01 -10.55
N THR A 109 7.42 11.38 -11.00
CA THR A 109 7.67 11.81 -12.38
C THR A 109 8.01 10.61 -13.25
N GLY A 110 7.52 10.56 -14.49
CA GLY A 110 7.83 9.48 -15.44
C GLY A 110 6.96 8.22 -15.30
N VAL A 111 5.89 8.29 -14.51
CA VAL A 111 4.88 7.23 -14.37
C VAL A 111 3.89 7.27 -15.55
N PRO A 112 3.32 6.14 -16.01
CA PRO A 112 2.32 6.14 -17.07
C PRO A 112 1.11 7.03 -16.75
N SER A 113 0.56 7.68 -17.77
CA SER A 113 -0.55 8.66 -17.65
C SER A 113 -1.87 8.16 -17.06
N GLY A 114 -1.97 6.87 -16.70
CA GLY A 114 -3.23 6.23 -16.26
C GLY A 114 -4.16 5.82 -17.41
N TRP A 115 -4.01 6.40 -18.60
CA TRP A 115 -4.84 6.08 -19.76
C TRP A 115 -4.37 4.88 -20.57
N ARG A 116 -3.07 4.58 -20.52
CA ARG A 116 -2.44 3.48 -21.25
C ARG A 116 -1.38 2.81 -20.39
N TYR A 117 -1.53 1.50 -20.23
CA TYR A 117 -0.56 0.63 -19.58
C TYR A 117 0.01 -0.36 -20.60
N ARG A 118 1.31 -0.66 -20.51
CA ARG A 118 1.95 -1.63 -21.38
C ARG A 118 1.59 -3.04 -20.91
N SER A 119 0.87 -3.81 -21.74
CA SER A 119 0.61 -5.23 -21.48
C SER A 119 1.74 -6.11 -22.05
N ILE A 120 1.97 -7.28 -21.44
CA ILE A 120 2.88 -8.31 -22.01
C ILE A 120 2.23 -9.05 -23.18
N TYR A 121 0.90 -9.11 -23.20
CA TYR A 121 0.15 -9.64 -24.34
C TYR A 121 -0.18 -8.47 -25.27
N PRO A 122 0.60 -8.23 -26.34
CA PRO A 122 0.17 -7.33 -27.39
C PRO A 122 -1.02 -7.99 -28.08
N SER A 123 -2.23 -7.53 -27.75
CA SER A 123 -3.38 -7.57 -28.67
C SER A 123 -3.60 -8.87 -29.48
N ILE A 124 -3.47 -10.05 -28.87
CA ILE A 124 -3.89 -11.31 -29.52
C ILE A 124 -5.42 -11.35 -29.70
N CYS A 125 -6.17 -10.56 -28.91
CA CYS A 125 -7.62 -10.45 -29.11
C CYS A 125 -8.01 -9.66 -30.37
N LEU A 126 -7.24 -8.68 -30.84
CA LEU A 126 -7.61 -7.92 -32.05
C LEU A 126 -7.32 -8.69 -33.35
N SER A 127 -6.30 -9.55 -33.38
CA SER A 127 -6.02 -10.38 -34.55
C SER A 127 -7.01 -11.53 -34.72
N LEU A 128 -7.49 -12.16 -33.64
CA LEU A 128 -8.48 -13.24 -33.72
C LEU A 128 -9.90 -12.72 -34.04
N SER A 129 -10.30 -11.55 -33.53
CA SER A 129 -11.57 -10.92 -33.92
C SER A 129 -11.58 -10.48 -35.39
N LEU A 130 -10.44 -10.03 -35.93
CA LEU A 130 -10.32 -9.69 -37.35
C LEU A 130 -10.20 -10.93 -38.26
N LEU A 131 -9.68 -12.05 -37.76
CA LEU A 131 -9.69 -13.31 -38.50
C LEU A 131 -11.11 -13.88 -38.63
N PHE A 132 -11.96 -13.75 -37.61
CA PHE A 132 -13.34 -14.20 -37.68
C PHE A 132 -14.21 -13.39 -38.67
N ILE A 133 -13.92 -12.10 -38.86
CA ILE A 133 -14.63 -11.24 -39.84
C ILE A 133 -14.16 -11.50 -41.28
N ARG A 134 -12.98 -12.10 -41.49
CA ARG A 134 -12.50 -12.46 -42.84
C ARG A 134 -12.94 -13.84 -43.34
N TYR A 135 -13.57 -14.65 -42.48
CA TYR A 135 -13.95 -16.04 -42.78
C TYR A 135 -15.46 -16.32 -42.63
N VAL A 136 -16.28 -15.28 -42.47
CA VAL A 136 -17.74 -15.30 -42.64
C VAL A 136 -18.10 -14.34 -43.77
#